data_AF-A0A848HXW6-F1
#
_entry.id   AF-A0A848HXW6-F1
#
_cell.length_a   1.000
_cell.length_b   1.000
_cell.length_c   1.000
_cell.angle_alpha   90.00
_cell.angle_beta   90.00
_cell.angle_gamma   90.00
#
_symmetry.space_group_name_H-M   'P 1'
#
loop_
_entity.id
_entity.type
_entity.pdbx_description
1 polymer ?
#
loop_
_entity_poly.entity_id
_entity_poly.type
_entity_poly.pdbx_seq_one_letter_code
_entity_poly.pdbx_strand_id
1 'polypeptide(L)' 'MHDHLKDAAEAANLTDEQLVAIRRKIGDPKHPTGFEQAVLDEMERRHLAPS' A
#
# COMPACT_ATOMS: atom_id res chain seq x y z
N MET A 1 -15.30 8.84 -2.58
CA MET A 1 -15.53 7.57 -1.85
C MET A 1 -15.33 6.34 -2.72
N HIS A 2 -15.58 6.40 -4.05
CA HIS A 2 -15.31 5.28 -4.96
C HIS A 2 -13.82 4.96 -5.14
N ASP A 3 -12.93 5.95 -5.08
CA ASP A 3 -11.51 5.74 -5.37
C ASP A 3 -10.79 4.92 -4.29
N HIS A 4 -11.09 5.16 -3.00
CA HIS A 4 -10.46 4.41 -1.90
C HIS A 4 -10.77 2.91 -1.92
N LEU A 5 -11.99 2.53 -2.26
CA LEU A 5 -12.36 1.11 -2.37
C LEU A 5 -11.66 0.44 -3.55
N LYS A 6 -11.46 1.19 -4.64
CA LYS A 6 -10.71 0.72 -5.80
C LYS A 6 -9.22 0.54 -5.47
N ASP A 7 -8.60 1.55 -4.84
CA ASP A 7 -7.19 1.50 -4.45
C ASP A 7 -6.91 0.34 -3.46
N ALA A 8 -7.81 0.12 -2.49
CA ALA A 8 -7.71 -1.02 -1.57
C ALA A 8 -7.83 -2.37 -2.28
N ALA A 9 -8.77 -2.50 -3.24
CA ALA A 9 -8.90 -3.72 -4.03
C ALA A 9 -7.68 -3.97 -4.93
N GLU A 10 -7.10 -2.91 -5.50
CA GLU A 10 -5.87 -2.99 -6.27
C GLU A 10 -4.68 -3.41 -5.38
N ALA A 11 -4.51 -2.79 -4.22
CA ALA A 11 -3.45 -3.15 -3.27
C ALA A 11 -3.58 -4.60 -2.77
N ALA A 12 -4.80 -5.06 -2.47
CA ALA A 12 -5.07 -6.42 -2.04
C ALA A 12 -4.69 -7.49 -3.08
N ASN A 13 -4.69 -7.15 -4.37
CA ASN A 13 -4.29 -8.06 -5.45
C ASN A 13 -2.77 -8.14 -5.68
N LEU A 14 -1.97 -7.32 -4.99
CA LEU A 14 -0.52 -7.35 -5.12
C LEU A 14 0.11 -8.49 -4.32
N THR A 15 1.24 -9.00 -4.80
CA THR A 15 2.09 -9.91 -4.04
C THR A 15 2.88 -9.17 -2.98
N ASP A 16 3.38 -9.89 -1.97
CA ASP A 16 4.21 -9.30 -0.91
C ASP A 16 5.47 -8.62 -1.48
N GLU A 17 6.08 -9.21 -2.50
CA GLU A 17 7.23 -8.62 -3.21
C GLU A 17 6.87 -7.30 -3.91
N GLN A 18 5.70 -7.23 -4.54
CA GLN A 18 5.22 -6.02 -5.19
C GLN A 18 4.91 -4.92 -4.17
N LEU A 19 4.27 -5.26 -3.04
CA LEU A 19 4.00 -4.32 -1.95
C LEU A 19 5.31 -3.71 -1.41
N VAL A 20 6.32 -4.54 -1.15
CA VAL A 20 7.64 -4.08 -0.70
C VAL A 20 8.33 -3.20 -1.76
N ALA A 21 8.24 -3.58 -3.04
CA ALA A 21 8.82 -2.80 -4.13
C ALA A 21 8.16 -1.43 -4.28
N ILE A 22 6.84 -1.34 -4.09
CA ILE A 22 6.09 -0.07 -4.13
C ILE A 22 6.44 0.77 -2.91
N ARG A 23 6.45 0.20 -1.70
CA ARG A 23 6.84 0.91 -0.47
C ARG A 23 8.21 1.58 -0.59
N ARG A 24 9.19 0.91 -1.24
CA ARG A 24 10.53 1.48 -1.49
C ARG A 24 10.53 2.67 -2.45
N LYS A 25 9.48 2.84 -3.25
CA LYS A 25 9.30 3.93 -4.21
C LYS A 25 8.47 5.09 -3.67
N ILE A 26 7.81 4.92 -2.51
CA ILE A 26 7.05 6.00 -1.87
C ILE A 26 8.01 7.14 -1.57
N GLY A 27 7.83 8.26 -2.28
CA GLY A 27 8.74 9.40 -2.22
C GLY A 27 8.65 10.18 -0.91
N ASP A 28 7.43 10.37 -0.40
CA ASP A 28 7.16 11.00 0.89
C ASP A 28 6.23 10.11 1.74
N PRO A 29 6.79 9.28 2.64
CA PRO A 29 6.00 8.42 3.52
C PRO A 29 5.07 9.18 4.48
N LYS A 30 5.24 10.50 4.67
CA LYS A 30 4.36 11.32 5.51
C LYS A 30 3.11 11.78 4.77
N HIS A 31 3.16 11.77 3.44
CA HIS A 31 2.08 12.21 2.57
C HIS A 31 1.88 11.26 1.38
N PRO A 32 1.52 9.98 1.64
CA PRO A 32 1.25 9.03 0.57
C PRO A 32 0.02 9.45 -0.24
N THR A 33 0.04 9.11 -1.53
CA THR A 33 -1.16 9.11 -2.37
C THR A 33 -2.18 8.07 -1.88
N GLY A 34 -3.42 8.13 -2.38
CA GLY A 34 -4.47 7.17 -1.98
C GLY A 34 -4.07 5.71 -2.19
N PHE A 35 -3.44 5.41 -3.34
CA PHE A 35 -2.92 4.08 -3.62
C PHE A 35 -1.71 3.70 -2.76
N GLU A 36 -0.78 4.62 -2.51
CA GLU A 36 0.35 4.35 -1.63
C GLU A 36 -0.11 4.08 -0.19
N GLN A 37 -1.14 4.78 0.29
CA GLN A 37 -1.75 4.49 1.59
C GLN A 37 -2.40 3.10 1.60
N ALA A 38 -3.14 2.73 0.54
CA ALA A 38 -3.72 1.39 0.42
C ALA A 38 -2.65 0.29 0.42
N VAL A 39 -1.49 0.54 -0.19
CA VAL A 39 -0.33 -0.37 -0.14
C VAL A 39 0.23 -0.48 1.28
N LEU A 40 0.36 0.63 2.02
CA LEU A 40 0.82 0.63 3.40
C LEU A 40 -0.15 -0.12 4.32
N ASP A 41 -1.45 0.13 4.17
CA ASP A 41 -2.52 -0.54 4.92
C ASP A 41 -2.51 -2.05 4.65
N GLU A 42 -2.35 -2.45 3.39
CA GLU A 42 -2.27 -3.87 3.03
C GLU A 42 -1.00 -4.54 3.57
N MET A 43 0.13 -3.84 3.59
CA MET A 43 1.36 -4.33 4.21
C MET A 43 1.21 -4.49 5.74
N GLU A 44 0.52 -3.57 6.40
CA GLU A 44 0.20 -3.68 7.82
C GLU A 44 -0.72 -4.88 8.08
N ARG A 45 -1.79 -5.03 7.29
CA ARG A 45 -2.74 -6.15 7.35
C ARG A 45 -2.05 -7.51 7.18
N ARG A 46 -1.01 -7.60 6.35
CA ARG A 46 -0.23 -8.82 6.11
C ARG A 46 0.97 -8.99 7.04
N HIS A 47 1.20 -8.06 7.97
CA HIS A 47 2.37 -8.06 8.86
C HIS A 47 3.72 -8.04 8.12
N LEU A 48 3.79 -7.31 7.00
CA LEU A 48 5.00 -7.18 6.18
C LEU A 48 5.85 -5.94 6.53
N ALA A 49 5.28 -4.97 7.26
CA ALA A 49 6.01 -3.82 7.73
C ALA A 49 6.79 -4.18 9.01
N PRO A 50 8.11 -3.89 9.10
CA PRO A 50 8.82 -4.00 10.36
C PRO A 50 8.25 -2.97 11.34
N SER A 51 7.89 -3.43 12.54
CA SER A 51 7.43 -2.61 13.67
C SER A 51 8.46 -1.54 14.05
#